data_AF-A0A8K0QWT2-F1
#
_entry.id   AF-A0A8K0QWT2-F1
#
_cell.length_a   1.000
_cell.length_b   1.000
_cell.length_c   1.000
_cell.angle_alpha   90.00
_cell.angle_beta   90.00
_cell.angle_gamma   90.00
#
_symmetry.space_group_name_H-M   'P 1'
#
loop_
_entity.id
_entity.type
_entity.pdbx_description
1 polymer ?
#
loop_
_entity_poly.entity_id
_entity_poly.type
_entity_poly.pdbx_seq_one_letter_code
_entity_poly.pdbx_strand_id
1 'polypeptide(L)'
;MNLLTFLLITTLYFASIVYSTPLGSNNTLTANTTTAAAYDPSREYHDYSTVQIWMGKNKAAVGDTVGPALYDIVWRMLEQHCPVGPNKCNLNSKPGLCFMTNTLGKYPYPVERTHTCINKIAGEYDTEQIRKLLIGAVAGTLEAMTNQPFDDVSGMRTNCYDVGGKKGCNVRDTVRVNMPMRNSELTYMHVGLVNGWTTYGVWDCCTNGKLGKVDKAIDGLGGEIGSVFGQKFTKDSRCIIEGWRAC
;
A
#
# COMPACT_ATOMS: atom_id res chain seq x y z
N MET A 1 15.17 -8.15 70.63
CA MET A 1 15.87 -8.97 69.62
C MET A 1 15.60 -8.33 68.27
N ASN A 2 16.37 -7.31 67.91
CA ASN A 2 17.66 -7.35 67.20
C ASN A 2 17.39 -7.29 65.68
N LEU A 3 17.37 -6.09 65.08
CA LEU A 3 18.49 -5.23 64.65
C LEU A 3 19.13 -5.63 63.31
N LEU A 4 19.02 -4.68 62.36
CA LEU A 4 19.98 -4.27 61.33
C LEU A 4 20.61 -5.29 60.35
N THR A 5 20.67 -4.85 59.08
CA THR A 5 21.84 -4.80 58.15
C THR A 5 21.27 -4.82 56.72
N PHE A 6 20.89 -3.71 56.08
CA PHE A 6 21.73 -2.62 55.53
C PHE A 6 22.88 -3.09 54.61
N LEU A 7 22.70 -2.91 53.30
CA LEU A 7 23.80 -2.85 52.31
C LEU A 7 23.34 -2.09 51.06
N LEU A 8 23.61 -0.79 51.03
CA LEU A 8 23.61 -0.01 49.79
C LEU A 8 24.89 -0.36 49.01
N ILE A 9 24.78 -0.53 47.69
CA ILE A 9 25.93 -0.59 46.79
C ILE A 9 25.98 0.73 46.01
N THR A 10 26.82 1.66 46.48
CA THR A 10 27.15 2.90 45.78
C THR A 10 28.37 2.69 44.88
N THR A 11 28.16 2.55 43.58
CA THR A 11 29.25 2.49 42.59
C THR A 11 29.76 3.89 42.24
N LEU A 12 30.98 4.20 42.70
CA LEU A 12 31.72 5.40 42.33
C LEU A 12 32.23 5.30 40.89
N TYR A 13 31.70 6.13 39.98
CA TYR A 13 32.26 6.33 38.65
C TYR A 13 33.28 7.48 38.66
N PHE A 14 34.55 7.17 38.40
CA PHE A 14 35.59 8.18 38.18
C PHE A 14 35.41 8.83 36.80
N ALA A 15 35.08 10.12 36.79
CA ALA A 15 35.06 10.93 35.58
C ALA A 15 36.48 11.47 35.28
N SER A 16 37.19 10.82 34.36
CA SER A 16 38.45 11.33 33.81
C SER A 16 38.16 12.35 32.70
N ILE A 17 38.34 13.64 32.98
CA ILE A 17 38.16 14.72 32.00
C ILE A 17 39.41 14.81 31.12
N VAL A 18 39.32 14.34 29.88
CA VAL A 18 40.36 14.55 28.86
C VAL A 18 40.03 15.80 28.05
N TYR A 19 40.82 16.86 28.22
CA TYR A 19 40.73 18.07 27.41
C TYR A 19 41.40 17.86 26.05
N SER A 20 40.62 17.47 25.04
CA SER A 20 41.06 17.52 23.64
C SER A 20 40.79 18.91 23.05
N THR A 21 41.85 19.65 22.72
CA THR A 21 41.77 20.95 22.04
C THR A 21 41.18 20.79 20.63
N PRO A 22 40.17 21.60 20.23
CA PRO A 22 39.65 21.56 18.87
C PRO A 22 40.65 22.20 17.90
N LEU A 23 41.30 21.38 17.07
CA LEU A 23 42.01 21.87 15.89
C LEU A 23 40.98 22.32 14.85
N GLY A 24 40.88 23.63 14.66
CA GLY A 24 39.98 24.22 13.69
C GLY A 24 40.37 23.87 12.25
N SER A 25 39.47 23.19 11.54
CA SER A 25 39.47 23.17 10.08
C SER A 25 38.04 23.41 9.61
N ASN A 26 37.68 24.68 9.40
CA ASN A 26 36.41 25.07 8.79
C ASN A 26 36.44 24.82 7.27
N ASN A 27 36.67 23.56 6.88
CA ASN A 27 36.22 23.06 5.59
C ASN A 27 34.81 22.50 5.78
N THR A 28 33.83 23.41 5.88
CA THR A 28 32.42 23.09 5.66
C THR A 28 32.26 22.73 4.19
N LEU A 29 32.68 21.50 3.85
CA LEU A 29 32.18 20.80 2.68
C LEU A 29 30.67 20.74 2.87
N THR A 30 29.97 21.65 2.21
CA THR A 30 28.53 21.58 2.02
C THR A 30 28.31 20.32 1.20
N ALA A 31 28.17 19.20 1.90
CA ALA A 31 27.76 17.95 1.32
C ALA A 31 26.36 18.22 0.77
N ASN A 32 26.31 18.55 -0.51
CA ASN A 32 25.10 18.46 -1.31
C ASN A 32 24.72 16.99 -1.29
N THR A 33 23.99 16.59 -0.24
CA THR A 33 23.10 15.45 -0.25
C THR A 33 21.95 15.80 -1.18
N THR A 34 22.27 15.92 -2.48
CA THR A 34 21.41 15.38 -3.52
C THR A 34 21.17 13.93 -3.14
N THR A 35 20.15 13.71 -2.32
CA THR A 35 19.59 12.40 -2.06
C THR A 35 19.19 11.86 -3.42
N ALA A 36 20.05 11.00 -4.00
CA ALA A 36 19.72 10.27 -5.20
C ALA A 36 18.34 9.66 -4.96
N ALA A 37 17.36 10.06 -5.77
CA ALA A 37 15.97 9.71 -5.53
C ALA A 37 15.90 8.19 -5.45
N ALA A 38 15.67 7.66 -4.25
CA ALA A 38 15.94 6.25 -3.98
C ALA A 38 15.11 5.40 -4.94
N TYR A 39 15.79 4.49 -5.63
CA TYR A 39 15.17 3.62 -6.63
C TYR A 39 13.94 2.93 -6.02
N ASP A 40 12.81 3.03 -6.72
CA ASP A 40 11.50 2.56 -6.29
C ASP A 40 11.22 1.23 -7.04
N PRO A 41 11.63 0.07 -6.47
CA PRO A 41 11.59 -1.22 -7.17
C PRO A 41 10.17 -1.63 -7.58
N SER A 42 9.15 -1.06 -6.94
CA SER A 42 7.76 -1.36 -7.24
C SER A 42 7.25 -0.83 -8.58
N ARG A 43 8.06 -0.03 -9.30
CA ARG A 43 7.72 0.44 -10.66
C ARG A 43 7.95 -0.60 -11.74
N GLU A 44 8.76 -1.61 -11.45
CA GLU A 44 9.31 -2.54 -12.44
C GLU A 44 9.01 -3.98 -12.04
N TYR A 45 9.02 -4.87 -13.04
CA TYR A 45 8.92 -6.31 -12.84
C TYR A 45 10.29 -6.89 -12.50
N HIS A 46 10.33 -7.81 -11.54
CA HIS A 46 11.51 -8.59 -11.15
C HIS A 46 11.26 -10.07 -11.42
N ASP A 47 12.28 -10.88 -11.69
CA ASP A 47 12.12 -12.26 -12.19
C ASP A 47 11.76 -13.32 -11.13
N TYR A 48 11.66 -12.96 -9.85
CA TYR A 48 11.43 -13.91 -8.74
C TYR A 48 9.97 -14.37 -8.53
N SER A 49 8.98 -13.77 -9.21
CA SER A 49 7.58 -14.23 -9.13
C SER A 49 6.75 -13.82 -10.35
N THR A 50 5.71 -14.59 -10.69
CA THR A 50 4.85 -14.33 -11.87
C THR A 50 3.94 -13.11 -11.70
N VAL A 51 3.57 -12.74 -10.48
CA VAL A 51 2.85 -11.49 -10.17
C VAL A 51 3.46 -10.83 -8.96
N GLN A 52 3.67 -9.53 -9.07
CA GLN A 52 4.19 -8.68 -8.01
C GLN A 52 3.21 -7.57 -7.71
N ILE A 53 2.81 -7.47 -6.44
CA ILE A 53 1.80 -6.51 -6.00
C ILE A 53 2.42 -5.61 -4.96
N TRP A 54 2.47 -4.33 -5.26
CA TRP A 54 3.07 -3.34 -4.38
C TRP A 54 2.05 -2.29 -3.97
N MET A 55 1.98 -2.06 -2.66
CA MET A 55 1.04 -1.19 -1.99
C MET A 55 1.81 0.00 -1.39
N GLY A 56 1.48 1.24 -1.73
CA GLY A 56 2.20 2.45 -1.25
C GLY A 56 2.24 2.74 0.27
N LYS A 57 2.62 3.99 0.65
CA LYS A 57 2.70 4.50 2.03
C LYS A 57 1.45 5.23 2.58
N ASN A 58 0.94 6.30 1.94
CA ASN A 58 -0.16 7.15 2.48
C ASN A 58 -1.57 6.52 2.38
N LYS A 59 -2.43 6.62 3.40
CA LYS A 59 -3.79 6.03 3.30
C LYS A 59 -4.69 6.74 2.28
N ALA A 60 -5.66 6.02 1.72
CA ALA A 60 -6.81 6.57 1.00
C ALA A 60 -8.07 5.86 1.50
N ALA A 61 -9.10 6.58 1.95
CA ALA A 61 -10.33 5.95 2.41
C ALA A 61 -11.18 5.43 1.24
N VAL A 62 -11.82 4.28 1.44
CA VAL A 62 -12.92 3.77 0.58
C VAL A 62 -14.27 3.83 1.27
N GLY A 63 -14.30 4.28 2.53
CA GLY A 63 -15.53 4.43 3.30
C GLY A 63 -16.28 3.11 3.43
N ASP A 64 -17.61 3.16 3.41
CA ASP A 64 -18.49 1.98 3.47
C ASP A 64 -18.52 1.14 2.17
N THR A 65 -17.72 1.50 1.17
CA THR A 65 -17.54 0.71 -0.07
C THR A 65 -16.39 -0.28 0.13
N VAL A 66 -16.73 -1.50 0.56
CA VAL A 66 -15.78 -2.53 1.02
C VAL A 66 -16.10 -3.91 0.46
N GLY A 67 -15.13 -4.83 0.52
CA GLY A 67 -15.30 -6.22 0.11
C GLY A 67 -15.63 -6.34 -1.40
N PRO A 68 -16.53 -7.26 -1.79
CA PRO A 68 -16.94 -7.43 -3.18
C PRO A 68 -17.50 -6.16 -3.85
N ALA A 69 -18.18 -5.29 -3.08
CA ALA A 69 -18.69 -4.03 -3.62
C ALA A 69 -17.56 -3.08 -4.08
N LEU A 70 -16.41 -3.12 -3.40
CA LEU A 70 -15.21 -2.39 -3.82
C LEU A 70 -14.56 -3.04 -5.05
N TYR A 71 -14.49 -4.38 -5.09
CA TYR A 71 -14.03 -5.13 -6.26
C TYR A 71 -14.83 -4.72 -7.51
N ASP A 72 -16.15 -4.84 -7.47
CA ASP A 72 -17.03 -4.58 -8.61
C ASP A 72 -16.98 -3.14 -9.11
N ILE A 73 -16.80 -2.17 -8.21
CA ILE A 73 -16.67 -0.76 -8.57
C ILE A 73 -15.32 -0.49 -9.22
N VAL A 74 -14.22 -0.94 -8.62
CA VAL A 74 -12.87 -0.75 -9.18
C VAL A 74 -12.71 -1.48 -10.51
N TRP A 75 -13.17 -2.74 -10.60
CA TRP A 75 -13.16 -3.51 -11.83
C TRP A 75 -13.88 -2.76 -12.96
N ARG A 76 -15.13 -2.33 -12.74
CA ARG A 76 -15.90 -1.63 -13.78
C ARG A 76 -15.29 -0.29 -14.19
N MET A 77 -14.73 0.47 -13.25
CA MET A 77 -14.05 1.73 -13.56
C MET A 77 -12.82 1.51 -14.44
N LEU A 78 -11.99 0.52 -14.10
CA LEU A 78 -10.81 0.18 -14.89
C LEU A 78 -11.19 -0.45 -16.25
N GLU A 79 -12.20 -1.33 -16.29
CA GLU A 79 -12.70 -1.95 -17.53
C GLU A 79 -13.24 -0.89 -18.51
N GLN A 80 -14.00 0.08 -18.01
CA GLN A 80 -14.57 1.17 -18.81
C GLN A 80 -13.51 2.16 -19.30
N HIS A 81 -12.45 2.41 -18.51
CA HIS A 81 -11.44 3.41 -18.81
C HIS A 81 -10.18 2.87 -19.53
N CYS A 82 -9.88 1.59 -19.34
CA CYS A 82 -8.80 0.87 -20.02
C CYS A 82 -9.41 -0.06 -21.08
N PRO A 83 -9.81 0.45 -22.26
CA PRO A 83 -10.44 -0.36 -23.29
C PRO A 83 -9.47 -1.40 -23.88
N VAL A 84 -10.04 -2.34 -24.63
CA VAL A 84 -9.29 -3.19 -25.57
C VAL A 84 -8.78 -2.29 -26.69
N GLY A 85 -7.48 -1.98 -26.67
CA GLY A 85 -6.88 -0.89 -27.44
C GLY A 85 -5.38 -0.78 -27.18
N PRO A 86 -4.68 0.17 -27.83
CA PRO A 86 -3.24 0.12 -28.09
C PRO A 86 -2.38 0.11 -26.82
N ASN A 87 -2.06 -1.11 -26.37
CA ASN A 87 -1.16 -1.60 -25.32
C ASN A 87 -1.03 -0.84 -24.00
N LYS A 88 -1.63 0.33 -23.80
CA LYS A 88 -1.35 1.24 -22.70
C LYS A 88 -2.64 1.90 -22.20
N CYS A 89 -2.85 1.90 -20.88
CA CYS A 89 -3.92 2.65 -20.24
C CYS A 89 -3.32 3.76 -19.37
N ASN A 90 -3.71 5.02 -19.61
CA ASN A 90 -3.16 6.16 -18.90
C ASN A 90 -4.25 7.15 -18.48
N LEU A 91 -4.35 7.41 -17.18
CA LEU A 91 -5.14 8.46 -16.57
C LEU A 91 -4.22 9.35 -15.73
N ASN A 92 -4.09 10.63 -16.10
CA ASN A 92 -3.38 11.65 -15.32
C ASN A 92 -4.19 12.97 -15.31
N SER A 93 -5.52 12.89 -15.27
CA SER A 93 -6.42 14.05 -15.35
C SER A 93 -7.23 14.27 -14.07
N LYS A 94 -7.83 15.46 -13.96
CA LYS A 94 -8.85 15.80 -12.97
C LYS A 94 -10.14 16.19 -13.70
N PRO A 95 -11.33 15.74 -13.26
CA PRO A 95 -11.56 14.77 -12.18
C PRO A 95 -11.08 13.37 -12.55
N GLY A 96 -10.75 12.56 -11.54
CA GLY A 96 -10.49 11.13 -11.71
C GLY A 96 -11.79 10.32 -11.81
N LEU A 97 -11.68 8.99 -11.87
CA LEU A 97 -12.85 8.10 -11.84
C LEU A 97 -13.33 7.95 -10.39
N CYS A 98 -14.46 8.57 -10.05
CA CYS A 98 -14.93 8.70 -8.67
C CYS A 98 -16.19 7.87 -8.38
N PHE A 99 -16.26 7.25 -7.20
CA PHE A 99 -17.47 6.63 -6.66
C PHE A 99 -17.90 7.30 -5.36
N MET A 100 -19.21 7.29 -5.10
CA MET A 100 -19.78 7.74 -3.83
C MET A 100 -19.41 6.77 -2.71
N THR A 101 -19.06 7.30 -1.55
CA THR A 101 -18.90 6.50 -0.32
C THR A 101 -19.09 7.33 0.94
N ASN A 102 -19.57 6.71 2.00
CA ASN A 102 -19.72 7.34 3.31
C ASN A 102 -18.42 7.19 4.11
N THR A 103 -17.87 8.29 4.64
CA THR A 103 -16.66 8.28 5.48
C THR A 103 -16.88 9.09 6.76
N LEU A 104 -16.00 8.90 7.75
CA LEU A 104 -15.88 9.82 8.88
C LEU A 104 -14.76 10.81 8.58
N GLY A 105 -15.06 12.10 8.38
CA GLY A 105 -14.03 13.11 8.12
C GLY A 105 -12.97 13.18 9.24
N LYS A 106 -13.47 13.18 10.49
CA LYS A 106 -12.73 13.17 11.75
C LYS A 106 -13.64 12.58 12.84
N TYR A 107 -13.12 11.94 13.88
CA TYR A 107 -13.94 11.55 15.05
C TYR A 107 -14.03 12.70 16.07
N PRO A 108 -15.17 12.96 16.75
CA PRO A 108 -16.48 12.29 16.65
C PRO A 108 -17.47 13.02 15.72
N TYR A 109 -17.02 13.51 14.56
CA TYR A 109 -17.87 14.23 13.62
C TYR A 109 -18.80 13.26 12.86
N PRO A 110 -19.93 13.74 12.31
CA PRO A 110 -20.88 12.88 11.60
C PRO A 110 -20.26 12.12 10.41
N VAL A 111 -20.98 11.07 10.01
CA VAL A 111 -20.74 10.39 8.73
C VAL A 111 -21.06 11.35 7.58
N GLU A 112 -20.09 11.56 6.70
CA GLU A 112 -20.20 12.43 5.54
C GLU A 112 -20.25 11.60 4.25
N ARG A 113 -21.12 12.02 3.32
CA ARG A 113 -21.21 11.43 1.98
C ARG A 113 -20.15 12.06 1.09
N THR A 114 -19.10 11.31 0.81
CA THR A 114 -17.88 11.76 0.12
C THR A 114 -17.66 11.01 -1.19
N HIS A 115 -16.54 11.28 -1.86
CA HIS A 115 -16.10 10.54 -3.05
C HIS A 115 -14.69 9.98 -2.81
N THR A 116 -14.48 8.75 -3.27
CA THR A 116 -13.15 8.16 -3.46
C THR A 116 -12.91 8.03 -4.95
N CYS A 117 -11.73 8.45 -5.42
CA CYS A 117 -11.43 8.54 -6.84
C CYS A 117 -10.14 7.79 -7.19
N ILE A 118 -10.16 7.08 -8.32
CA ILE A 118 -8.95 6.70 -9.04
C ILE A 118 -8.44 7.95 -9.78
N ASN A 119 -7.38 8.57 -9.27
CA ASN A 119 -6.80 9.80 -9.85
C ASN A 119 -5.59 9.56 -10.74
N LYS A 120 -5.07 8.33 -10.75
CA LYS A 120 -3.97 7.93 -11.61
C LYS A 120 -4.16 6.51 -12.09
N ILE A 121 -3.94 6.28 -13.38
CA ILE A 121 -3.76 4.96 -13.95
C ILE A 121 -2.53 5.06 -14.86
N ALA A 122 -1.63 4.09 -14.74
CA ALA A 122 -0.61 3.81 -15.73
C ALA A 122 -0.54 2.29 -15.87
N GLY A 123 -0.79 1.76 -17.06
CA GLY A 123 -0.71 0.34 -17.31
C GLY A 123 -0.25 0.04 -18.73
N GLU A 124 0.36 -1.11 -18.91
CA GLU A 124 0.81 -1.66 -20.19
C GLU A 124 0.43 -3.14 -20.25
N TYR A 125 -0.08 -3.61 -21.39
CA TYR A 125 -0.58 -4.97 -21.59
C TYR A 125 -0.67 -5.35 -23.07
N ASP A 126 -0.27 -6.57 -23.42
CA ASP A 126 -0.28 -7.12 -24.78
C ASP A 126 -1.66 -7.64 -25.23
N THR A 127 -2.49 -8.14 -24.31
CA THR A 127 -3.78 -8.79 -24.65
C THR A 127 -4.93 -8.40 -23.72
N GLU A 128 -6.16 -8.57 -24.18
CA GLU A 128 -7.36 -8.39 -23.35
C GLU A 128 -7.37 -9.30 -22.12
N GLN A 129 -6.88 -10.53 -22.25
CA GLN A 129 -6.79 -11.46 -21.11
C GLN A 129 -5.83 -10.92 -20.05
N ILE A 130 -4.64 -10.47 -20.47
CA ILE A 130 -3.65 -9.84 -19.57
C ILE A 130 -4.25 -8.58 -18.91
N ARG A 131 -4.93 -7.74 -19.69
CA ARG A 131 -5.64 -6.55 -19.18
C ARG A 131 -6.62 -6.90 -18.08
N LYS A 132 -7.47 -7.92 -18.29
CA LYS A 132 -8.44 -8.40 -17.29
C LYS A 132 -7.78 -9.00 -16.05
N LEU A 133 -6.68 -9.75 -16.20
CA LEU A 133 -5.91 -10.27 -15.07
C LEU A 133 -5.26 -9.16 -14.22
N LEU A 134 -4.74 -8.11 -14.86
CA LEU A 134 -4.22 -6.92 -14.18
C LEU A 134 -5.31 -6.16 -13.42
N ILE A 135 -6.48 -5.93 -14.06
CA ILE A 135 -7.64 -5.29 -13.42
C ILE A 135 -8.12 -6.12 -12.21
N GLY A 136 -8.24 -7.43 -12.38
CA GLY A 136 -8.60 -8.36 -11.30
C GLY A 136 -7.62 -8.36 -10.14
N ALA A 137 -6.33 -8.31 -10.43
CA ALA A 137 -5.30 -8.22 -9.39
C ALA A 137 -5.38 -6.90 -8.60
N VAL A 138 -5.63 -5.76 -9.26
CA VAL A 138 -5.84 -4.48 -8.56
C VAL A 138 -7.12 -4.52 -7.70
N ALA A 139 -8.24 -4.95 -8.29
CA ALA A 139 -9.53 -4.99 -7.61
C ALA A 139 -9.53 -5.96 -6.42
N GLY A 140 -8.99 -7.18 -6.61
CA GLY A 140 -8.85 -8.21 -5.58
C GLY A 140 -7.90 -7.80 -4.44
N THR A 141 -6.83 -7.06 -4.75
CA THR A 141 -5.94 -6.47 -3.72
C THR A 141 -6.71 -5.49 -2.84
N LEU A 142 -7.48 -4.58 -3.44
CA LEU A 142 -8.24 -3.58 -2.69
C LEU A 142 -9.37 -4.22 -1.86
N GLU A 143 -10.09 -5.19 -2.43
CA GLU A 143 -11.04 -6.01 -1.69
C GLU A 143 -10.39 -6.69 -0.47
N ALA A 144 -9.32 -7.45 -0.68
CA ALA A 144 -8.65 -8.23 0.37
C ALA A 144 -8.22 -7.37 1.56
N MET A 145 -7.76 -6.14 1.29
CA MET A 145 -7.35 -5.20 2.32
C MET A 145 -8.52 -4.60 3.13
N THR A 146 -9.76 -4.72 2.64
CA THR A 146 -10.99 -4.38 3.38
C THR A 146 -11.70 -5.59 3.99
N ASN A 147 -11.28 -6.82 3.66
CA ASN A 147 -11.77 -8.08 4.25
C ASN A 147 -11.07 -8.35 5.61
N GLN A 148 -11.16 -7.36 6.49
CA GLN A 148 -10.74 -7.38 7.89
C GLN A 148 -11.99 -7.22 8.80
N PRO A 149 -11.97 -7.75 10.04
CA PRO A 149 -13.00 -7.45 11.02
C PRO A 149 -12.96 -5.98 11.43
N PHE A 150 -14.03 -5.51 12.06
CA PHE A 150 -14.03 -4.25 12.80
C PHE A 150 -13.07 -4.37 14.01
N ASP A 151 -12.23 -3.37 14.25
CA ASP A 151 -11.68 -3.13 15.59
C ASP A 151 -12.57 -2.12 16.31
N ASP A 152 -13.08 -2.52 17.48
CA ASP A 152 -13.66 -1.60 18.47
C ASP A 152 -13.16 -1.90 19.90
N VAL A 153 -12.34 -2.95 20.11
CA VAL A 153 -12.09 -3.49 21.47
C VAL A 153 -10.67 -4.00 21.75
N SER A 154 -9.79 -4.20 20.74
CA SER A 154 -8.59 -5.04 20.94
C SER A 154 -7.23 -4.33 20.95
N GLY A 155 -7.17 -3.03 20.64
CA GLY A 155 -5.90 -2.30 20.49
C GLY A 155 -5.09 -2.69 19.24
N MET A 156 -5.62 -3.56 18.37
CA MET A 156 -5.03 -3.82 17.06
C MET A 156 -5.17 -2.61 16.12
N ARG A 157 -4.31 -2.57 15.10
CA ARG A 157 -4.35 -1.59 14.01
C ARG A 157 -4.98 -2.21 12.77
N THR A 158 -6.29 -2.48 12.77
CA THR A 158 -6.98 -2.77 11.51
C THR A 158 -7.09 -1.52 10.63
N ASN A 159 -7.38 -1.74 9.35
CA ASN A 159 -7.62 -0.68 8.39
C ASN A 159 -9.09 -0.22 8.38
N CYS A 160 -9.95 -0.83 9.20
CA CYS A 160 -11.40 -0.69 9.14
C CYS A 160 -11.97 -0.19 10.47
N TYR A 161 -13.07 0.55 10.39
CA TYR A 161 -13.66 1.30 11.49
C TYR A 161 -15.17 1.42 11.30
N ASP A 162 -15.92 1.72 12.35
CA ASP A 162 -17.35 2.00 12.20
C ASP A 162 -17.59 3.34 11.49
N VAL A 163 -18.59 3.36 10.61
CA VAL A 163 -19.11 4.53 9.89
C VAL A 163 -20.64 4.51 10.00
N GLY A 164 -21.13 4.74 11.22
CA GLY A 164 -22.57 4.81 11.49
C GLY A 164 -23.27 3.45 11.43
N GLY A 165 -22.70 2.44 12.12
CA GLY A 165 -23.18 1.06 12.11
C GLY A 165 -22.78 0.26 10.86
N LYS A 166 -21.75 0.70 10.13
CA LYS A 166 -21.26 0.08 8.89
C LYS A 166 -19.73 0.00 8.87
N LYS A 167 -19.20 -1.01 8.18
CA LYS A 167 -17.74 -1.16 8.01
C LYS A 167 -17.20 -0.14 7.01
N GLY A 168 -16.62 0.94 7.52
CA GLY A 168 -15.70 1.77 6.76
C GLY A 168 -14.31 1.15 6.69
N CYS A 169 -13.58 1.35 5.60
CA CYS A 169 -12.15 1.02 5.57
C CYS A 169 -11.29 2.11 4.90
N ASN A 170 -10.04 2.16 5.33
CA ASN A 170 -8.94 2.74 4.59
C ASN A 170 -8.30 1.68 3.70
N VAL A 171 -8.05 2.06 2.45
CA VAL A 171 -7.10 1.37 1.58
C VAL A 171 -5.90 2.29 1.33
N ARG A 172 -5.43 2.22 0.11
CA ARG A 172 -4.04 2.27 -0.28
C ARG A 172 -3.96 3.27 -1.42
N ASP A 173 -3.27 4.40 -1.25
CA ASP A 173 -3.22 5.44 -2.29
C ASP A 173 -2.67 4.97 -3.65
N THR A 174 -2.07 3.78 -3.71
CA THR A 174 -1.37 3.25 -4.88
C THR A 174 -1.29 1.73 -4.76
N VAL A 175 -1.86 1.01 -5.71
CA VAL A 175 -1.65 -0.43 -5.96
C VAL A 175 -0.93 -0.56 -7.29
N ARG A 176 0.18 -1.31 -7.32
CA ARG A 176 0.96 -1.59 -8.53
C ARG A 176 1.04 -3.08 -8.74
N VAL A 177 0.53 -3.57 -9.86
CA VAL A 177 0.64 -4.96 -10.29
C VAL A 177 1.64 -5.02 -11.43
N ASN A 178 2.70 -5.82 -11.30
CA ASN A 178 3.68 -6.10 -12.34
C ASN A 178 3.66 -7.61 -12.65
N MET A 179 3.82 -7.97 -13.92
CA MET A 179 3.88 -9.35 -14.42
C MET A 179 5.01 -9.45 -15.47
N PRO A 180 5.46 -10.66 -15.85
CA PRO A 180 6.51 -10.83 -16.85
C PRO A 180 6.25 -10.06 -18.15
N MET A 181 7.32 -9.60 -18.78
CA MET A 181 7.23 -9.08 -20.15
C MET A 181 6.78 -10.17 -21.13
N ARG A 182 6.01 -9.76 -22.14
CA ARG A 182 5.55 -10.63 -23.22
C ARG A 182 5.73 -9.89 -24.54
N ASN A 183 6.28 -10.55 -25.56
CA ASN A 183 6.54 -9.95 -26.87
C ASN A 183 7.40 -8.66 -26.83
N SER A 184 8.26 -8.51 -25.82
CA SER A 184 9.04 -7.29 -25.49
C SER A 184 8.23 -6.09 -24.97
N GLU A 185 6.92 -6.22 -24.75
CA GLU A 185 6.09 -5.22 -24.08
C GLU A 185 6.12 -5.42 -22.56
N LEU A 186 6.01 -4.33 -21.79
CA LEU A 186 5.84 -4.42 -20.34
C LEU A 186 4.44 -4.91 -20.00
N THR A 187 4.29 -5.61 -18.87
CA THR A 187 2.96 -5.98 -18.37
C THR A 187 2.77 -5.47 -16.95
N TYR A 188 2.01 -4.39 -16.80
CA TYR A 188 1.73 -3.79 -15.49
C TYR A 188 0.42 -3.01 -15.45
N MET A 189 -0.09 -2.78 -14.24
CA MET A 189 -1.15 -1.82 -13.97
C MET A 189 -0.95 -1.17 -12.60
N HIS A 190 -0.72 0.14 -12.60
CA HIS A 190 -0.50 0.98 -11.42
C HIS A 190 -1.69 1.93 -11.29
N VAL A 191 -2.42 1.80 -10.18
CA VAL A 191 -3.65 2.56 -9.91
C VAL A 191 -3.45 3.39 -8.64
N GLY A 192 -3.61 4.70 -8.77
CA GLY A 192 -3.59 5.66 -7.68
C GLY A 192 -5.00 5.99 -7.20
N LEU A 193 -5.21 5.96 -5.89
CA LEU A 193 -6.47 6.30 -5.23
C LEU A 193 -6.31 7.54 -4.35
N VAL A 194 -7.35 8.37 -4.32
CA VAL A 194 -7.44 9.55 -3.45
C VAL A 194 -8.83 9.66 -2.85
N ASN A 195 -8.87 9.98 -1.55
CA ASN A 195 -10.02 10.56 -0.89
C ASN A 195 -9.48 11.75 -0.06
N GLY A 196 -9.87 12.97 -0.43
CA GLY A 196 -9.37 14.19 0.21
C GLY A 196 -10.15 14.65 1.45
N TRP A 197 -11.17 13.89 1.85
CA TRP A 197 -12.19 14.34 2.82
C TRP A 197 -11.95 13.79 4.23
N THR A 198 -11.37 12.60 4.36
CA THR A 198 -11.18 11.95 5.66
C THR A 198 -9.72 11.82 6.08
N THR A 199 -9.49 12.17 7.34
CA THR A 199 -8.23 11.97 8.06
C THR A 199 -8.36 10.87 9.12
N TYR A 200 -9.49 10.17 9.19
CA TYR A 200 -9.79 9.19 10.24
C TYR A 200 -9.22 7.78 9.95
N GLY A 201 -9.16 6.95 11.00
CA GLY A 201 -8.58 5.60 10.98
C GLY A 201 -7.09 5.56 10.68
N VAL A 202 -6.53 4.35 10.64
CA VAL A 202 -5.13 4.10 10.26
C VAL A 202 -5.05 3.33 8.95
N TRP A 203 -3.85 3.23 8.39
CA TRP A 203 -3.50 2.23 7.40
C TRP A 203 -2.28 1.47 7.90
N ASP A 204 -2.38 0.15 7.89
CA ASP A 204 -1.25 -0.75 8.01
C ASP A 204 -1.44 -1.91 7.03
N CYS A 205 -0.32 -2.42 6.53
CA CYS A 205 -0.23 -3.45 5.51
C CYS A 205 0.78 -4.55 5.90
N CYS A 206 1.73 -4.25 6.80
CA CYS A 206 2.77 -5.19 7.21
C CYS A 206 2.34 -6.14 8.33
N THR A 207 1.43 -5.72 9.22
CA THR A 207 1.06 -6.53 10.39
C THR A 207 -0.15 -7.44 10.13
N ASN A 208 -0.42 -8.36 11.07
CA ASN A 208 -1.64 -9.17 11.13
C ASN A 208 -1.95 -9.98 9.85
N GLY A 209 -0.91 -10.43 9.14
CA GLY A 209 -1.02 -11.30 7.97
C GLY A 209 -1.75 -10.69 6.77
N LYS A 210 -1.83 -9.36 6.69
CA LYS A 210 -2.60 -8.65 5.66
C LYS A 210 -2.10 -8.94 4.24
N LEU A 211 -0.78 -9.02 4.03
CA LEU A 211 -0.17 -9.46 2.77
C LEU A 211 -0.64 -10.86 2.35
N GLY A 212 -0.70 -11.81 3.29
CA GLY A 212 -1.21 -13.16 3.05
C GLY A 212 -2.69 -13.20 2.62
N LYS A 213 -3.48 -12.17 2.93
CA LYS A 213 -4.85 -12.02 2.42
C LYS A 213 -4.89 -11.54 0.98
N VAL A 214 -4.00 -10.61 0.61
CA VAL A 214 -3.82 -10.16 -0.79
C VAL A 214 -3.39 -11.34 -1.64
N ASP A 215 -2.33 -12.03 -1.22
CA ASP A 215 -1.85 -13.27 -1.83
C ASP A 215 -2.98 -14.27 -2.09
N LYS A 216 -3.81 -14.56 -1.08
CA LYS A 216 -4.93 -15.49 -1.20
C LYS A 216 -6.01 -15.03 -2.19
N ALA A 217 -6.24 -13.74 -2.36
CA ALA A 217 -7.17 -13.23 -3.37
C ALA A 217 -6.64 -13.45 -4.80
N ILE A 218 -5.32 -13.38 -4.97
CA ILE A 218 -4.65 -13.51 -6.28
C ILE A 218 -4.46 -14.99 -6.68
N ASP A 219 -4.46 -15.92 -5.72
CA ASP A 219 -4.50 -17.36 -6.00
C ASP A 219 -5.70 -17.75 -6.89
N GLY A 220 -6.83 -17.05 -6.80
CA GLY A 220 -7.99 -17.26 -7.68
C GLY A 220 -7.73 -16.94 -9.16
N LEU A 221 -6.76 -16.07 -9.46
CA LEU A 221 -6.32 -15.73 -10.82
C LEU A 221 -5.17 -16.62 -11.30
N GLY A 222 -4.54 -17.38 -10.39
CA GLY A 222 -3.24 -18.02 -10.61
C GLY A 222 -3.21 -19.03 -11.76
N GLY A 223 -4.30 -19.77 -11.97
CA GLY A 223 -4.41 -20.72 -13.08
C GLY A 223 -4.35 -20.04 -14.45
N GLU A 224 -5.09 -18.95 -14.63
CA GLU A 224 -5.09 -18.17 -15.87
C GLU A 224 -3.76 -17.45 -16.09
N ILE A 225 -3.20 -16.83 -15.04
CA ILE A 225 -1.89 -16.17 -15.10
C ILE A 225 -0.80 -17.17 -15.52
N GLY A 226 -0.73 -18.33 -14.88
CA GLY A 226 0.25 -19.36 -15.21
C GLY A 226 0.11 -19.85 -16.67
N SER A 227 -1.14 -20.02 -17.13
CA SER A 227 -1.44 -20.38 -18.53
C SER A 227 -1.03 -19.28 -19.53
N VAL A 228 -1.22 -18.00 -19.19
CA VAL A 228 -0.92 -16.85 -20.07
C VAL A 228 0.58 -16.64 -20.26
N PHE A 229 1.38 -16.90 -19.22
CA PHE A 229 2.84 -16.76 -19.26
C PHE A 229 3.59 -18.08 -19.47
N GLY A 230 2.89 -19.20 -19.65
CA GLY A 230 3.50 -20.52 -19.91
C GLY A 230 4.38 -21.04 -18.77
N GLN A 231 4.12 -20.63 -17.53
CA GLN A 231 4.96 -20.95 -16.37
C GLN A 231 4.16 -21.24 -15.10
N LYS A 232 4.80 -21.86 -14.12
CA LYS A 232 4.18 -22.09 -12.81
C LYS A 232 3.87 -20.75 -12.14
N PHE A 233 2.59 -20.53 -11.84
CA PHE A 233 2.16 -19.34 -11.11
C PHE A 233 2.83 -19.23 -9.74
N THR A 234 3.39 -18.04 -9.50
CA THR A 234 3.96 -17.58 -8.24
C THR A 234 3.58 -16.13 -8.03
N LYS A 235 3.53 -15.68 -6.78
CA LYS A 235 3.08 -14.34 -6.39
C LYS A 235 3.95 -13.78 -5.27
N ASP A 236 4.05 -12.47 -5.21
CA ASP A 236 4.68 -11.75 -4.10
C ASP A 236 3.94 -10.43 -3.86
N SER A 237 3.48 -10.22 -2.62
CA SER A 237 2.71 -9.04 -2.21
C SER A 237 3.49 -8.24 -1.17
N ARG A 238 3.69 -6.95 -1.40
CA ARG A 238 4.54 -6.06 -0.59
C ARG A 238 3.91 -4.71 -0.30
N CYS A 239 4.34 -4.07 0.80
CA CYS A 239 3.96 -2.71 1.17
C CYS A 239 5.19 -1.80 1.24
N ILE A 240 5.17 -0.70 0.50
CA ILE A 240 6.22 0.32 0.41
C ILE A 240 6.23 1.18 1.68
N ILE A 241 7.31 1.08 2.45
CA ILE A 241 7.49 1.79 3.73
C ILE A 241 8.21 3.13 3.50
N GLU A 242 9.29 3.13 2.71
CA GLU A 242 10.18 4.29 2.50
C GLU A 242 10.68 4.41 1.04
N GLY A 243 9.79 4.19 0.07
CA GLY A 243 10.10 4.26 -1.37
C GLY A 243 10.88 3.06 -1.89
N TRP A 244 12.02 2.75 -1.27
CA TRP A 244 12.87 1.59 -1.57
C TRP A 244 12.70 0.43 -0.58
N ARG A 245 12.30 0.71 0.67
CA ARG A 245 12.02 -0.33 1.69
C ARG A 245 10.61 -0.87 1.55
N ALA A 246 10.48 -2.19 1.73
CA ALA A 246 9.21 -2.87 1.82
C ALA A 246 9.15 -3.82 3.02
N CYS A 247 7.91 -4.11 3.45
CA CYS A 247 7.52 -5.40 4.00
C CYS A 247 6.74 -6.17 2.93
#